data_AF-A0A1V5KRB9-F1
#
_entry.id   AF-A0A1V5KRB9-F1
#
_cell.length_a   1.000
_cell.length_b   1.000
_cell.length_c   1.000
_cell.angle_alpha   90.00
_cell.angle_beta   90.00
_cell.angle_gamma   90.00
#
_symmetry.space_group_name_H-M   'P 1'
#
loop_
_entity.id
_entity.type
_entity.pdbx_description
1 polymer ?
#
loop_
_entity_poly.entity_id
_entity_poly.type
_entity_poly.pdbx_seq_one_letter_code
_entity_poly.pdbx_strand_id
1 'polypeptide(L)'
;MSNHFHILARVRHEKPQTDEDILRRFRLLHEGGRLSPYSMTPDALEKALERNDDLAQRVREALLARMGDVSVFMRELKQRFSIWYNHQNGNRGTLWMDRFKSLVVEPSLHAMATVAAYIDLNAVRAEQVDDPADYRFCSYAAAMGGKASAMEGYRLIYGGRSFDDAMAGYRLCLFGKGAKPKGELDKDRGVISEEKLSEVIRTGGKVEVSELLRRRVRYFSDGMAIGSRLFLKEIYEQRRDCFPESRKARFASMKGADWGGLQVIRDLKVNLFG
;
A
#
# COMPACT_ATOMS: atom_id res chain seq x y z
N MET A 1 15.10 -10.43 -6.78
CA MET A 1 14.79 -8.99 -6.72
C MET A 1 15.85 -8.18 -5.94
N SER A 2 17.14 -8.41 -6.14
CA SER A 2 18.17 -7.79 -5.27
C SER A 2 18.59 -6.37 -5.67
N ASN A 3 18.12 -5.82 -6.81
CA ASN A 3 18.66 -4.55 -7.34
C ASN A 3 17.68 -3.60 -8.07
N HIS A 4 16.37 -3.84 -8.03
CA HIS A 4 15.39 -2.96 -8.68
C HIS A 4 14.04 -2.98 -7.96
N PHE A 5 13.23 -1.93 -8.16
CA PHE A 5 11.87 -1.83 -7.63
C PHE A 5 10.89 -1.59 -8.77
N HIS A 6 9.63 -1.97 -8.54
CA HIS A 6 8.54 -1.76 -9.48
C HIS A 6 7.45 -0.92 -8.84
N ILE A 7 6.80 -0.07 -9.65
CA ILE A 7 5.67 0.75 -9.22
C ILE A 7 4.56 0.60 -10.26
N LEU A 8 3.38 0.21 -9.82
CA LEU A 8 2.13 0.43 -10.54
C LEU A 8 1.49 1.70 -9.98
N ALA A 9 1.36 2.74 -10.80
CA ALA A 9 0.83 4.02 -10.38
C ALA A 9 -0.25 4.52 -11.34
N ARG A 10 -1.29 5.13 -10.77
CA ARG A 10 -2.25 5.93 -11.51
C ARG A 10 -1.81 7.38 -11.48
N VAL A 11 -1.50 7.94 -12.64
CA VAL A 11 -1.14 9.35 -12.79
C VAL A 11 -2.41 10.20 -12.69
N ARG A 12 -2.41 11.19 -11.78
CA ARG A 12 -3.45 12.22 -11.71
C ARG A 12 -2.92 13.47 -12.38
N HIS A 13 -3.74 14.08 -13.23
CA HIS A 13 -3.40 15.33 -13.93
C HIS A 13 -4.02 16.58 -13.27
N GLU A 14 -4.69 16.40 -12.11
CA GLU A 14 -5.21 17.49 -11.31
C GLU A 14 -4.07 18.35 -10.74
N LYS A 15 -4.00 19.59 -11.21
CA LYS A 15 -3.02 20.57 -10.77
C LYS A 15 -3.56 21.38 -9.57
N PRO A 16 -2.72 21.77 -8.61
CA PRO A 16 -3.11 22.69 -7.55
C PRO A 16 -3.58 24.00 -8.17
N GLN A 17 -4.61 24.57 -7.57
CA GLN A 17 -5.26 25.80 -8.06
C GLN A 17 -4.76 27.04 -7.30
N THR A 18 -4.11 26.85 -6.14
CA THR A 18 -3.68 27.93 -5.25
C THR A 18 -2.20 27.79 -4.90
N ASP A 19 -1.57 28.93 -4.62
CA ASP A 19 -0.20 28.98 -4.11
C ASP A 19 -0.06 28.25 -2.77
N GLU A 20 -1.09 28.31 -1.93
CA GLU A 20 -1.15 27.56 -0.68
C GLU A 20 -1.05 26.05 -0.91
N ASP A 21 -1.76 25.50 -1.91
CA ASP A 21 -1.66 24.06 -2.25
C ASP A 21 -0.30 23.72 -2.87
N ILE A 22 0.26 24.60 -3.71
CA ILE A 22 1.63 24.43 -4.25
C ILE A 22 2.64 24.36 -3.10
N LEU A 23 2.60 25.33 -2.18
CA LEU A 23 3.51 25.41 -1.05
C LEU A 23 3.33 24.23 -0.10
N ARG A 24 2.09 23.85 0.22
CA ARG A 24 1.78 22.67 1.04
C ARG A 24 2.39 21.41 0.45
N ARG A 25 2.19 21.16 -0.85
CA ARG A 25 2.77 19.98 -1.53
C ARG A 25 4.29 20.03 -1.56
N PHE A 26 4.86 21.22 -1.78
CA PHE A 26 6.31 21.41 -1.77
C PHE A 26 6.89 21.15 -0.38
N ARG A 27 6.29 21.69 0.69
CA ARG A 27 6.68 21.44 2.08
C ARG A 27 6.61 19.97 2.44
N LEU A 28 5.51 19.27 2.16
CA LEU A 28 5.38 17.83 2.39
C LEU A 28 6.53 17.01 1.77
N LEU A 29 7.07 17.47 0.65
CA LEU A 29 8.16 16.81 -0.04
C LEU A 29 9.54 17.30 0.46
N HIS A 30 9.72 18.57 0.79
CA HIS A 30 11.06 19.17 1.00
C HIS A 30 11.37 19.52 2.47
N GLU A 31 10.39 19.54 3.36
CA GLU A 31 10.54 19.94 4.75
C GLU A 31 11.19 18.83 5.59
N GLY A 32 12.13 19.21 6.46
CA GLY A 32 12.90 18.28 7.30
C GLY A 32 13.85 17.33 6.55
N GLY A 33 13.84 17.35 5.21
CA GLY A 33 14.68 16.53 4.36
C GLY A 33 16.00 17.22 3.98
N ARG A 34 17.00 16.42 3.62
CA ARG A 34 18.22 16.96 3.00
C ARG A 34 17.94 17.32 1.56
N LEU A 35 18.01 18.61 1.27
CA LEU A 35 17.88 19.17 -0.06
C LEU A 35 19.24 19.23 -0.74
N SER A 36 19.23 19.17 -2.07
CA SER A 36 20.40 19.58 -2.84
C SER A 36 20.69 21.06 -2.54
N PRO A 37 21.97 21.48 -2.40
CA PRO A 37 22.32 22.89 -2.26
C PRO A 37 21.78 23.79 -3.39
N TYR A 38 21.49 23.19 -4.55
CA TYR A 38 20.94 23.88 -5.72
C TYR A 38 19.41 23.87 -5.77
N SER A 39 18.74 23.30 -4.77
CA SER A 39 17.29 23.28 -4.68
C SER A 39 16.78 24.44 -3.82
N MET A 40 15.70 25.06 -4.29
CA MET A 40 14.97 26.05 -3.50
C MET A 40 14.42 25.41 -2.20
N THR A 41 14.60 26.10 -1.08
CA THR A 41 14.02 25.70 0.22
C THR A 41 12.54 26.07 0.28
N PRO A 42 11.72 25.40 1.12
CA PRO A 42 10.32 25.78 1.30
C PRO A 42 10.11 27.25 1.67
N ASP A 43 10.91 27.80 2.58
CA ASP A 43 10.77 29.20 3.00
C ASP A 43 11.17 30.19 1.90
N ALA A 44 12.11 29.80 1.04
CA ALA A 44 12.47 30.59 -0.15
C ALA A 44 11.36 30.56 -1.20
N LEU A 45 10.67 29.41 -1.37
CA LEU A 45 9.51 29.30 -2.24
C LEU A 45 8.36 30.18 -1.72
N GLU A 46 8.05 30.11 -0.43
CA GLU A 46 7.00 30.93 0.19
C GLU A 46 7.24 32.42 -0.05
N LYS A 47 8.44 32.92 0.26
CA LYS A 47 8.83 34.31 -0.01
C LYS A 47 8.78 34.68 -1.49
N ALA A 48 9.08 33.74 -2.38
CA ALA A 48 8.99 33.98 -3.82
C ALA A 48 7.52 34.12 -4.26
N LEU A 49 6.62 33.25 -3.77
CA LEU A 49 5.19 33.31 -4.09
C LEU A 49 4.53 34.57 -3.52
N GLU A 50 4.91 35.01 -2.32
CA GLU A 50 4.42 36.25 -1.70
C GLU A 50 4.72 37.52 -2.50
N ARG A 51 5.89 37.58 -3.17
CA ARG A 51 6.28 38.74 -3.99
C ARG A 51 5.40 38.91 -5.22
N ASN A 52 4.81 37.81 -5.70
CA ASN A 52 3.93 37.77 -6.87
C ASN A 52 4.47 38.51 -8.10
N ASP A 53 5.77 38.39 -8.35
CA ASP A 53 6.49 38.99 -9.47
C ASP A 53 6.70 37.98 -10.62
N ASP A 54 7.39 38.39 -11.67
CA ASP A 54 7.72 37.52 -12.81
C ASP A 54 8.49 36.26 -12.40
N LEU A 55 9.31 36.35 -11.35
CA LEU A 55 10.01 35.19 -10.80
C LEU A 55 9.02 34.22 -10.15
N ALA A 56 8.06 34.72 -9.36
CA ALA A 56 6.99 33.92 -8.77
C ALA A 56 6.19 33.18 -9.85
N GLN A 57 5.82 33.87 -10.94
CA GLN A 57 5.11 33.25 -12.06
C GLN A 57 5.92 32.11 -12.70
N ARG A 58 7.21 32.34 -13.01
CA ARG A 58 8.09 31.32 -13.60
C ARG A 58 8.24 30.11 -12.68
N VAL A 59 8.35 30.34 -11.37
CA VAL A 59 8.43 29.26 -10.37
C VAL A 59 7.13 28.45 -10.32
N ARG A 60 5.96 29.11 -10.33
CA ARG A 60 4.65 28.43 -10.40
C ARG A 60 4.56 27.56 -11.64
N GLU A 61 4.83 28.12 -12.81
CA GLU A 61 4.77 27.40 -14.09
C GLU A 61 5.71 26.18 -14.09
N ALA A 62 6.94 26.34 -13.60
CA ALA A 62 7.90 25.24 -13.49
C ALA A 62 7.43 24.14 -12.51
N LEU A 63 6.82 24.50 -11.38
CA LEU A 63 6.27 23.53 -10.43
C LEU A 63 5.04 22.82 -10.98
N LEU A 64 4.14 23.54 -11.65
CA LEU A 64 2.94 22.98 -12.27
C LEU A 64 3.25 22.06 -13.46
N ALA A 65 4.29 22.37 -14.23
CA ALA A 65 4.76 21.54 -15.34
C ALA A 65 5.29 20.17 -14.88
N ARG A 66 5.82 20.09 -13.64
CA ARG A 66 6.31 18.84 -13.04
C ARG A 66 5.18 17.90 -12.62
N MET A 67 3.95 18.40 -12.42
CA MET A 67 2.86 17.63 -11.85
C MET A 67 2.23 16.69 -12.87
N GLY A 68 2.15 15.41 -12.54
CA GLY A 68 1.68 14.36 -13.46
C GLY A 68 2.77 13.84 -14.41
N ASP A 69 4.02 14.30 -14.29
CA ASP A 69 5.15 13.78 -15.06
C ASP A 69 5.85 12.65 -14.30
N VAL A 70 5.76 11.43 -14.84
CA VAL A 70 6.37 10.22 -14.26
C VAL A 70 7.90 10.29 -14.27
N SER A 71 8.51 10.92 -15.28
CA SER A 71 9.96 11.09 -15.35
C SER A 71 10.47 12.00 -14.25
N VAL A 72 9.76 13.10 -13.98
CA VAL A 72 10.08 13.97 -12.86
C VAL A 72 9.92 13.23 -11.54
N PHE A 73 8.80 12.52 -11.34
CA PHE A 73 8.59 11.72 -10.13
C PHE A 73 9.72 10.72 -9.89
N MET A 74 10.08 9.94 -10.91
CA MET A 74 11.14 8.93 -10.81
C MET A 74 12.52 9.56 -10.57
N ARG A 75 12.82 10.72 -11.17
CA ARG A 75 14.05 11.46 -10.92
C ARG A 75 14.15 11.89 -9.47
N GLU A 76 13.13 12.53 -8.93
CA GLU A 76 13.09 13.00 -7.54
C GLU A 76 13.23 11.83 -6.56
N LEU A 77 12.44 10.77 -6.75
CA LEU A 77 12.47 9.57 -5.90
C LEU A 77 13.88 8.97 -5.83
N LYS A 78 14.49 8.74 -7.01
CA LYS A 78 15.83 8.15 -7.11
C LYS A 78 16.90 9.05 -6.51
N GLN A 79 16.86 10.35 -6.80
CA GLN A 79 17.87 11.30 -6.30
C GLN A 79 17.83 11.41 -4.78
N ARG A 80 16.64 11.54 -4.19
CA ARG A 80 16.45 11.64 -2.74
C ARG A 80 16.90 10.40 -2.01
N PHE A 81 16.52 9.23 -2.55
CA PHE A 81 16.98 7.96 -1.99
C PHE A 81 18.50 7.83 -2.08
N SER A 82 19.13 8.20 -3.20
CA SER A 82 20.60 8.21 -3.32
C SER A 82 21.26 9.13 -2.30
N ILE A 83 20.76 10.36 -2.13
CA ILE A 83 21.32 11.32 -1.16
C ILE A 83 21.24 10.75 0.25
N TRP A 84 20.06 10.23 0.64
CA TRP A 84 19.85 9.63 1.95
C TRP A 84 20.75 8.40 2.14
N TYR A 85 20.71 7.43 1.22
CA TYR A 85 21.45 6.18 1.32
C TYR A 85 22.96 6.39 1.35
N ASN A 86 23.49 7.23 0.46
CA ASN A 86 24.92 7.53 0.42
C ASN A 86 25.38 8.18 1.72
N HIS A 87 24.60 9.12 2.26
CA HIS A 87 24.92 9.74 3.53
C HIS A 87 24.90 8.74 4.69
N GLN A 88 23.85 7.92 4.80
CA GLN A 88 23.73 6.94 5.89
C GLN A 88 24.84 5.88 5.86
N ASN A 89 25.38 5.55 4.68
CA ASN A 89 26.38 4.50 4.51
C ASN A 89 27.79 5.03 4.21
N GLY A 90 28.03 6.35 4.22
CA GLY A 90 29.32 6.95 3.89
C GLY A 90 29.75 6.78 2.42
N ASN A 91 28.83 6.42 1.52
CA ASN A 91 29.12 6.20 0.10
C ASN A 91 29.16 7.52 -0.70
N ARG A 92 29.80 7.49 -1.86
CA ARG A 92 29.81 8.58 -2.84
C ARG A 92 29.50 8.02 -4.23
N GLY A 93 28.91 8.86 -5.10
CA GLY A 93 28.62 8.49 -6.48
C GLY A 93 27.19 7.97 -6.72
N THR A 94 26.99 7.34 -7.88
CA THR A 94 25.67 6.90 -8.38
C THR A 94 25.24 5.59 -7.74
N LEU A 95 24.04 5.57 -7.16
CA LEU A 95 23.45 4.34 -6.60
C LEU A 95 22.70 3.50 -7.64
N TRP A 96 22.15 4.14 -8.67
CA TRP A 96 21.30 3.50 -9.66
C TRP A 96 22.08 3.26 -10.95
N MET A 97 22.05 2.04 -11.47
CA MET A 97 22.78 1.66 -12.69
C MET A 97 22.18 2.28 -13.95
N ASP A 98 20.85 2.30 -14.08
CA ASP A 98 20.17 2.69 -15.33
C ASP A 98 19.04 3.70 -15.13
N ARG A 99 18.56 4.27 -16.25
CA ARG A 99 17.28 4.98 -16.32
C ARG A 99 16.10 4.05 -16.01
N PHE A 100 14.98 4.62 -15.57
CA PHE A 100 13.77 3.81 -15.37
C PHE A 100 13.16 3.43 -16.72
N LYS A 101 12.46 2.30 -16.75
CA LYS A 101 11.59 1.90 -17.87
C LYS A 101 10.14 2.11 -17.45
N SER A 102 9.30 2.54 -18.39
CA SER A 102 7.86 2.70 -18.15
C SER A 102 7.05 1.97 -19.22
N LEU A 103 5.94 1.38 -18.79
CA LEU A 103 4.94 0.75 -19.62
C LEU A 103 3.59 1.39 -19.30
N VAL A 104 2.88 1.89 -20.32
CA VAL A 104 1.50 2.35 -20.15
C VAL A 104 0.62 1.12 -20.03
N VAL A 105 -0.23 1.09 -19.00
CA VAL A 105 -1.15 0.00 -18.73
C VAL A 105 -2.56 0.48 -19.05
N GLU A 106 -3.27 -0.27 -19.88
CA GLU A 106 -4.69 -0.02 -20.15
C GLU A 106 -5.48 -0.05 -18.83
N PRO A 107 -6.45 0.85 -18.60
CA PRO A 107 -7.31 0.83 -17.42
C PRO A 107 -8.36 -0.29 -17.45
N SER A 108 -8.00 -1.48 -17.94
CA SER A 108 -8.80 -2.70 -17.89
C SER A 108 -8.41 -3.54 -16.67
N LEU A 109 -9.40 -4.24 -16.08
CA LEU A 109 -9.17 -5.11 -14.91
C LEU A 109 -8.06 -6.12 -15.19
N HIS A 110 -8.10 -6.75 -16.37
CA HIS A 110 -7.15 -7.79 -16.74
C HIS A 110 -5.71 -7.26 -16.86
N ALA A 111 -5.50 -6.11 -17.50
CA ALA A 111 -4.19 -5.52 -17.67
C ALA A 111 -3.61 -5.07 -16.32
N MET A 112 -4.39 -4.33 -15.53
CA MET A 112 -3.96 -3.83 -14.23
C MET A 112 -3.67 -4.98 -13.24
N ALA A 113 -4.55 -5.97 -13.13
CA ALA A 113 -4.36 -7.12 -12.25
C ALA A 113 -3.15 -7.97 -12.68
N THR A 114 -2.90 -8.11 -13.99
CA THR A 114 -1.74 -8.84 -14.49
C THR A 114 -0.43 -8.14 -14.13
N VAL A 115 -0.35 -6.81 -14.27
CA VAL A 115 0.84 -6.04 -13.91
C VAL A 115 1.05 -6.03 -12.39
N ALA A 116 -0.02 -5.86 -11.60
CA ALA A 116 0.08 -5.95 -10.14
C ALA A 116 0.59 -7.34 -9.71
N ALA A 117 0.02 -8.42 -10.27
CA ALA A 117 0.44 -9.79 -9.95
C ALA A 117 1.89 -10.04 -10.35
N TYR A 118 2.33 -9.50 -11.49
CA TYR A 118 3.74 -9.56 -11.88
C TYR A 118 4.65 -8.97 -10.80
N ILE A 119 4.30 -7.81 -10.27
CA ILE A 119 5.10 -7.11 -9.25
C ILE A 119 5.11 -7.91 -7.95
N ASP A 120 3.94 -8.32 -7.46
CA ASP A 120 3.81 -9.01 -6.17
C ASP A 120 4.45 -10.41 -6.18
N LEU A 121 4.47 -11.11 -7.33
CA LEU A 121 5.09 -12.42 -7.48
C LEU A 121 6.61 -12.38 -7.60
N ASN A 122 7.23 -11.22 -7.80
CA ASN A 122 8.67 -11.17 -8.07
C ASN A 122 9.52 -11.65 -6.87
N ALA A 123 8.99 -11.56 -5.64
CA ALA A 123 9.71 -12.02 -4.44
C ALA A 123 9.68 -13.55 -4.35
N VAL A 124 8.53 -14.14 -4.69
CA VAL A 124 8.36 -15.59 -4.81
C VAL A 124 9.26 -16.14 -5.90
N ARG A 125 9.21 -15.55 -7.11
CA ARG A 125 10.05 -15.98 -8.25
C ARG A 125 11.54 -15.92 -7.97
N ALA A 126 11.95 -14.97 -7.12
CA ALA A 126 13.32 -14.82 -6.67
C ALA A 126 13.67 -15.69 -5.43
N GLU A 127 12.80 -16.61 -5.03
CA GLU A 127 12.96 -17.52 -3.88
C GLU A 127 13.24 -16.80 -2.56
N GLN A 128 12.73 -15.57 -2.41
CA GLN A 128 12.89 -14.79 -1.18
C GLN A 128 11.82 -15.15 -0.14
N VAL A 129 10.65 -15.58 -0.61
CA VAL A 129 9.49 -15.98 0.19
C VAL A 129 8.67 -17.01 -0.59
N ASP A 130 7.91 -17.85 0.11
CA ASP A 130 6.99 -18.81 -0.52
C ASP A 130 5.60 -18.19 -0.79
N ASP A 131 5.23 -17.16 -0.04
CA ASP A 131 3.96 -16.43 -0.16
C ASP A 131 4.25 -14.93 -0.37
N PRO A 132 3.63 -14.25 -1.36
CA PRO A 132 3.78 -12.81 -1.53
C PRO A 132 3.42 -11.99 -0.28
N ALA A 133 2.55 -12.52 0.61
CA ALA A 133 2.20 -11.88 1.87
C ALA A 133 3.38 -11.76 2.84
N ASP A 134 4.40 -12.60 2.70
CA ASP A 134 5.56 -12.63 3.60
C ASP A 134 6.65 -11.65 3.17
N TYR A 135 6.54 -11.08 1.96
CA TYR A 135 7.48 -10.08 1.48
C TYR A 135 7.09 -8.67 1.93
N ARG A 136 7.67 -8.21 3.05
CA ARG A 136 7.37 -6.89 3.68
C ARG A 136 7.41 -5.68 2.73
N PHE A 137 8.17 -5.75 1.64
CA PHE A 137 8.37 -4.64 0.72
C PHE A 137 7.46 -4.66 -0.52
N CYS A 138 6.35 -5.41 -0.52
CA CYS A 138 5.31 -5.29 -1.56
C CYS A 138 4.01 -4.68 -1.04
N SER A 139 3.20 -4.16 -1.98
CA SER A 139 1.87 -3.64 -1.67
C SER A 139 0.91 -4.73 -1.24
N TYR A 140 1.09 -5.98 -1.69
CA TYR A 140 0.23 -7.08 -1.31
C TYR A 140 0.31 -7.34 0.18
N ALA A 141 1.51 -7.60 0.72
CA ALA A 141 1.75 -7.75 2.15
C ALA A 141 1.23 -6.54 2.95
N ALA A 142 1.42 -5.33 2.44
CA ALA A 142 0.91 -4.12 3.10
C ALA A 142 -0.62 -4.04 3.13
N ALA A 143 -1.32 -4.38 2.03
CA ALA A 143 -2.78 -4.41 1.98
C ALA A 143 -3.35 -5.50 2.87
N MET A 144 -2.70 -6.66 2.85
CA MET A 144 -2.94 -7.80 3.69
C MET A 144 -2.71 -7.49 5.18
N GLY A 145 -1.79 -6.59 5.49
CA GLY A 145 -1.58 -6.00 6.82
C GLY A 145 -2.36 -4.70 7.06
N GLY A 146 -3.39 -4.38 6.28
CA GLY A 146 -4.32 -3.28 6.60
C GLY A 146 -3.90 -1.88 6.21
N LYS A 147 -2.83 -1.70 5.44
CA LYS A 147 -2.41 -0.37 5.01
C LYS A 147 -3.45 0.21 4.06
N ALA A 148 -4.21 1.21 4.52
CA ALA A 148 -5.31 1.81 3.78
C ALA A 148 -4.96 2.21 2.33
N SER A 149 -3.78 2.81 2.11
CA SER A 149 -3.34 3.21 0.77
C SER A 149 -3.11 2.00 -0.17
N ALA A 150 -2.66 0.87 0.36
CA ALA A 150 -2.45 -0.34 -0.42
C ALA A 150 -3.78 -1.05 -0.69
N MET A 151 -4.67 -1.11 0.31
CA MET A 151 -6.02 -1.64 0.15
C MET A 151 -6.79 -0.89 -0.95
N GLU A 152 -6.70 0.44 -0.97
CA GLU A 152 -7.32 1.27 -1.99
C GLU A 152 -6.76 1.00 -3.40
N GLY A 153 -5.45 0.75 -3.51
CA GLY A 153 -4.82 0.35 -4.78
C GLY A 153 -5.48 -0.88 -5.39
N TYR A 154 -5.69 -1.94 -4.61
CA TYR A 154 -6.35 -3.17 -5.10
C TYR A 154 -7.84 -2.96 -5.37
N ARG A 155 -8.54 -2.15 -4.56
CA ARG A 155 -9.92 -1.77 -4.86
C ARG A 155 -10.04 -1.09 -6.22
N LEU A 156 -9.15 -0.15 -6.53
CA LEU A 156 -9.13 0.55 -7.82
C LEU A 156 -8.90 -0.39 -9.01
N ILE A 157 -8.02 -1.39 -8.87
CA ILE A 157 -7.79 -2.41 -9.91
C ILE A 157 -9.10 -3.16 -10.23
N TYR A 158 -9.92 -3.44 -9.22
CA TYR A 158 -11.19 -4.17 -9.34
C TYR A 158 -12.41 -3.26 -9.42
N GLY A 159 -12.26 -2.06 -9.99
CA GLY A 159 -13.38 -1.16 -10.29
C GLY A 159 -14.04 -0.54 -9.05
N GLY A 160 -13.29 -0.37 -7.96
CA GLY A 160 -13.77 0.29 -6.74
C GLY A 160 -14.64 -0.58 -5.83
N ARG A 161 -14.71 -1.90 -6.08
CA ARG A 161 -15.41 -2.89 -5.24
C ARG A 161 -14.96 -2.85 -3.78
N SER A 162 -15.70 -3.54 -2.91
CA SER A 162 -15.28 -3.73 -1.52
C SER A 162 -13.87 -4.35 -1.49
N PHE A 163 -13.09 -4.06 -0.44
CA PHE A 163 -11.74 -4.62 -0.33
C PHE A 163 -11.76 -6.14 -0.31
N ASP A 164 -12.73 -6.74 0.37
CA ASP A 164 -12.86 -8.19 0.48
C ASP A 164 -13.12 -8.83 -0.90
N ASP A 165 -14.03 -8.24 -1.70
CA ASP A 165 -14.31 -8.73 -3.07
C ASP A 165 -13.12 -8.52 -4.01
N ALA A 166 -12.49 -7.34 -3.95
CA ALA A 166 -11.33 -7.00 -4.76
C ALA A 166 -10.15 -7.93 -4.44
N MET A 167 -9.90 -8.19 -3.16
CA MET A 167 -8.81 -9.04 -2.71
C MET A 167 -9.08 -10.52 -3.04
N ALA A 168 -10.33 -10.98 -2.92
CA ALA A 168 -10.69 -12.34 -3.34
C ALA A 168 -10.43 -12.56 -4.83
N GLY A 169 -10.92 -11.67 -5.69
CA GLY A 169 -10.66 -11.71 -7.12
C GLY A 169 -9.17 -11.58 -7.46
N TYR A 170 -8.44 -10.74 -6.73
CA TYR A 170 -7.00 -10.56 -6.92
C TYR A 170 -6.20 -11.80 -6.52
N ARG A 171 -6.55 -12.46 -5.41
CA ARG A 171 -5.89 -13.67 -4.94
C ARG A 171 -6.02 -14.82 -5.92
N LEU A 172 -7.21 -15.02 -6.51
CA LEU A 172 -7.39 -16.01 -7.57
C LEU A 172 -6.44 -15.74 -8.77
N CYS A 173 -6.32 -14.47 -9.18
CA CYS A 173 -5.40 -14.08 -10.25
C CYS A 173 -3.92 -14.27 -9.86
N LEU A 174 -3.54 -13.80 -8.67
CA LEU A 174 -2.16 -13.80 -8.16
C LEU A 174 -1.64 -15.23 -7.98
N PHE A 175 -2.37 -16.07 -7.26
CA PHE A 175 -1.96 -17.45 -6.99
C PHE A 175 -2.04 -18.31 -8.26
N GLY A 176 -3.06 -18.10 -9.10
CA GLY A 176 -3.15 -18.80 -10.39
C GLY A 176 -1.99 -18.48 -11.34
N LYS A 177 -1.53 -17.22 -11.38
CA LYS A 177 -0.34 -16.82 -12.15
C LYS A 177 0.97 -17.25 -11.48
N GLY A 178 0.98 -17.35 -10.15
CA GLY A 178 2.16 -17.71 -9.36
C GLY A 178 2.50 -19.19 -9.39
N ALA A 179 1.54 -20.07 -9.62
CA ALA A 179 1.75 -21.52 -9.69
C ALA A 179 2.43 -22.00 -10.97
N LYS A 180 2.56 -21.12 -11.98
CA LYS A 180 3.27 -21.43 -13.23
C LYS A 180 4.59 -20.68 -13.28
N PRO A 181 5.70 -21.35 -13.65
CA PRO A 181 6.94 -20.65 -13.93
C PRO A 181 6.72 -19.75 -15.15
N LYS A 182 7.41 -18.61 -15.18
CA LYS A 182 7.26 -17.61 -16.25
C LYS A 182 7.97 -18.00 -17.55
N GLY A 183 8.56 -19.20 -17.60
CA GLY A 183 9.07 -19.86 -18.81
C GLY A 183 10.59 -19.75 -19.00
N GLU A 184 11.29 -18.94 -18.19
CA GLU A 184 12.76 -18.90 -18.17
C GLU A 184 13.30 -19.84 -17.07
N LEU A 185 13.74 -21.05 -17.49
CA LEU A 185 14.25 -22.13 -16.63
C LEU A 185 15.34 -21.68 -15.64
N ASP A 186 16.14 -20.66 -15.98
CA ASP A 186 17.29 -20.24 -15.17
C ASP A 186 17.02 -19.04 -14.23
N LYS A 187 15.89 -18.32 -14.39
CA LYS A 187 15.62 -17.06 -13.65
C LYS A 187 14.36 -17.09 -12.79
N ASP A 188 13.37 -17.92 -13.13
CA ASP A 188 12.12 -18.02 -12.39
C ASP A 188 12.08 -19.35 -11.64
N ARG A 189 12.76 -19.39 -10.49
CA ARG A 189 12.94 -20.64 -9.73
C ARG A 189 11.82 -20.90 -8.73
N GLY A 190 11.28 -19.84 -8.12
CA GLY A 190 10.17 -19.97 -7.18
C GLY A 190 8.79 -19.91 -7.85
N VAL A 191 7.90 -20.78 -7.41
CA VAL A 191 6.48 -20.82 -7.79
C VAL A 191 5.62 -20.98 -6.54
N ILE A 192 4.37 -20.59 -6.63
CA ILE A 192 3.37 -20.90 -5.61
C ILE A 192 3.08 -22.41 -5.67
N SER A 193 3.16 -23.09 -4.54
CA SER A 193 2.85 -24.53 -4.43
C SER A 193 1.41 -24.84 -4.89
N GLU A 194 1.18 -26.01 -5.47
CA GLU A 194 -0.16 -26.45 -5.88
C GLU A 194 -1.14 -26.50 -4.71
N GLU A 195 -0.69 -26.93 -3.52
CA GLU A 195 -1.51 -27.01 -2.31
C GLU A 195 -2.10 -25.64 -1.95
N LYS A 196 -1.25 -24.61 -1.95
CA LYS A 196 -1.64 -23.22 -1.66
C LYS A 196 -2.58 -22.68 -2.73
N LEU A 197 -2.36 -22.99 -4.01
CA LEU A 197 -3.29 -22.61 -5.08
C LEU A 197 -4.65 -23.28 -4.88
N SER A 198 -4.68 -24.59 -4.61
CA SER A 198 -5.91 -25.35 -4.36
C SER A 198 -6.68 -24.79 -3.16
N GLU A 199 -6.00 -24.39 -2.10
CA GLU A 199 -6.62 -23.73 -0.94
C GLU A 199 -7.27 -22.39 -1.32
N VAL A 200 -6.56 -21.56 -2.10
CA VAL A 200 -7.08 -20.28 -2.59
C VAL A 200 -8.27 -20.46 -3.52
N ILE A 201 -8.28 -21.49 -4.37
CA ILE A 201 -9.43 -21.84 -5.22
C ILE A 201 -10.62 -22.29 -4.36
N ARG A 202 -10.40 -23.19 -3.40
CA ARG A 202 -11.44 -23.72 -2.50
C ARG A 202 -12.16 -22.61 -1.73
N THR A 203 -11.42 -21.59 -1.31
CA THR A 203 -11.94 -20.45 -0.54
C THR A 203 -12.52 -19.33 -1.42
N GLY A 204 -12.47 -19.50 -2.76
CA GLY A 204 -12.88 -18.46 -3.70
C GLY A 204 -12.02 -17.20 -3.62
N GLY A 205 -10.75 -17.34 -3.20
CA GLY A 205 -9.82 -16.24 -3.00
C GLY A 205 -9.95 -15.53 -1.66
N LYS A 206 -10.92 -15.87 -0.82
CA LYS A 206 -11.09 -15.25 0.50
C LYS A 206 -9.85 -15.47 1.37
N VAL A 207 -9.63 -14.54 2.29
CA VAL A 207 -8.56 -14.65 3.27
C VAL A 207 -9.05 -15.52 4.41
N GLU A 208 -8.39 -16.65 4.64
CA GLU A 208 -8.71 -17.52 5.78
C GLU A 208 -8.29 -16.86 7.09
N VAL A 209 -9.00 -17.18 8.17
CA VAL A 209 -8.68 -16.69 9.52
C VAL A 209 -7.26 -17.08 9.92
N SER A 210 -6.81 -18.29 9.59
CA SER A 210 -5.45 -18.76 9.89
C SER A 210 -4.36 -17.86 9.30
N GLU A 211 -4.57 -17.37 8.07
CA GLU A 211 -3.66 -16.44 7.40
C GLU A 211 -3.71 -15.05 8.04
N LEU A 212 -4.90 -14.60 8.42
CA LEU A 212 -5.08 -13.32 9.09
C LEU A 212 -4.49 -13.31 10.50
N LEU A 213 -4.59 -14.41 11.25
CA LEU A 213 -4.05 -14.56 12.62
C LEU A 213 -2.53 -14.53 12.69
N ARG A 214 -1.83 -14.82 11.59
CA ARG A 214 -0.37 -14.61 11.50
C ARG A 214 0.01 -13.13 11.46
N ARG A 215 -0.97 -12.24 11.33
CA ARG A 215 -0.80 -10.79 11.32
C ARG A 215 -1.28 -10.22 12.65
N ARG A 216 -0.79 -9.03 12.99
CA ARG A 216 -1.16 -8.35 14.24
C ARG A 216 -2.57 -7.75 14.12
N VAL A 217 -3.57 -8.60 14.32
CA VAL A 217 -4.99 -8.26 14.26
C VAL A 217 -5.45 -7.66 15.58
N ARG A 218 -6.03 -6.47 15.51
CA ARG A 218 -6.40 -5.68 16.70
C ARG A 218 -7.67 -6.13 17.39
N TYR A 219 -8.41 -7.11 16.85
CA TYR A 219 -9.56 -7.69 17.56
C TYR A 219 -9.17 -8.26 18.93
N PHE A 220 -7.98 -8.83 19.05
CA PHE A 220 -7.49 -9.43 20.31
C PHE A 220 -7.00 -8.40 21.34
N SER A 221 -6.72 -7.16 20.94
CA SER A 221 -6.33 -6.09 21.86
C SER A 221 -7.48 -5.12 22.14
N ASP A 222 -8.23 -4.74 21.10
CA ASP A 222 -9.16 -3.62 21.12
C ASP A 222 -10.63 -4.05 21.09
N GLY A 223 -10.90 -5.31 20.71
CA GLY A 223 -12.25 -5.89 20.63
C GLY A 223 -12.90 -6.13 21.99
N MET A 224 -12.11 -6.04 23.08
CA MET A 224 -12.48 -6.23 24.49
C MET A 224 -12.90 -7.65 24.89
N ALA A 225 -13.79 -8.28 24.13
CA ALA A 225 -14.12 -9.70 24.27
C ALA A 225 -14.55 -10.24 22.91
N ILE A 226 -14.28 -11.52 22.67
CA ILE A 226 -14.58 -12.24 21.43
C ILE A 226 -15.41 -13.48 21.75
N GLY A 227 -16.41 -13.79 20.91
CA GLY A 227 -17.22 -14.99 21.07
C GLY A 227 -18.53 -14.94 20.28
N SER A 228 -19.42 -15.88 20.57
CA SER A 228 -20.77 -15.89 20.00
C SER A 228 -21.58 -14.69 20.52
N ARG A 229 -22.60 -14.26 19.77
CA ARG A 229 -23.46 -13.15 20.17
C ARG A 229 -24.11 -13.36 21.54
N LEU A 230 -24.51 -14.60 21.86
CA LEU A 230 -25.12 -14.95 23.15
C LEU A 230 -24.12 -14.78 24.30
N PHE A 231 -22.91 -15.34 24.16
CA PHE A 231 -21.85 -15.22 25.16
C PHE A 231 -21.47 -13.75 25.42
N LEU A 232 -21.37 -12.94 24.36
CA LEU A 232 -21.03 -11.54 24.51
C LEU A 232 -22.14 -10.72 25.19
N LYS A 233 -23.42 -11.04 24.94
CA LYS A 233 -24.54 -10.41 25.63
C LYS A 233 -24.51 -10.73 27.12
N GLU A 234 -24.23 -11.98 27.47
CA GLU A 234 -24.10 -12.40 28.87
C GLU A 234 -22.99 -11.63 29.59
N ILE A 235 -21.80 -11.50 28.97
CA ILE A 235 -20.71 -10.66 29.52
C ILE A 235 -21.17 -9.21 29.70
N TYR A 236 -21.87 -8.65 28.72
CA TYR A 236 -22.35 -7.27 28.77
C TYR A 236 -23.37 -7.05 29.91
N GLU A 237 -24.26 -8.00 30.14
CA GLU A 237 -25.25 -7.96 31.21
C GLU A 237 -24.60 -8.14 32.59
N GLN A 238 -23.67 -9.09 32.74
CA GLN A 238 -22.97 -9.36 34.00
C GLN A 238 -21.95 -8.28 34.41
N ARG A 239 -21.50 -7.46 33.47
CA ARG A 239 -20.47 -6.41 33.67
C ARG A 239 -20.91 -5.07 33.10
N ARG A 240 -22.19 -4.72 33.27
CA ARG A 240 -22.80 -3.52 32.68
C ARG A 240 -22.06 -2.22 33.04
N ASP A 241 -21.52 -2.15 34.25
CA ASP A 241 -20.69 -1.08 34.81
C ASP A 241 -19.41 -0.80 34.00
N CYS A 242 -18.86 -1.83 33.35
CA CYS A 242 -17.67 -1.70 32.50
C CYS A 242 -17.95 -1.07 31.10
N PHE A 243 -19.22 -0.76 30.79
CA PHE A 243 -19.66 -0.24 29.49
C PHE A 243 -20.38 1.12 29.59
N PRO A 244 -19.66 2.22 29.86
CA PRO A 244 -20.26 3.55 29.96
C PRO A 244 -20.92 3.97 28.63
N GLU A 245 -21.87 4.92 28.67
CA GLU A 245 -22.62 5.38 27.48
C GLU A 245 -21.72 5.90 26.35
N SER A 246 -20.54 6.43 26.71
CA SER A 246 -19.51 6.87 25.77
C SER A 246 -18.83 5.74 24.99
N ARG A 247 -18.95 4.47 25.45
CA ARG A 247 -18.35 3.26 24.85
C ARG A 247 -19.37 2.13 24.71
N LYS A 248 -20.41 2.37 23.89
CA LYS A 248 -21.49 1.41 23.62
C LYS A 248 -20.98 0.07 23.10
N ALA A 249 -21.47 -1.03 23.70
CA ALA A 249 -21.36 -2.37 23.14
C ALA A 249 -22.11 -2.46 21.82
N ARG A 250 -21.46 -3.01 20.79
CA ARG A 250 -22.02 -3.11 19.43
C ARG A 250 -22.18 -4.54 18.94
N PHE A 251 -21.51 -5.52 19.56
CA PHE A 251 -21.51 -6.92 19.12
C PHE A 251 -21.24 -7.00 17.61
N ALA A 252 -20.11 -6.44 17.21
CA ALA A 252 -19.75 -6.20 15.83
C ALA A 252 -19.17 -7.46 15.20
N SER A 253 -19.54 -7.71 13.94
CA SER A 253 -18.91 -8.76 13.13
C SER A 253 -17.46 -8.39 12.81
N MET A 254 -16.61 -9.40 12.81
CA MET A 254 -15.19 -9.25 12.53
C MET A 254 -14.95 -9.24 11.01
N LYS A 255 -14.20 -8.25 10.53
CA LYS A 255 -13.84 -8.02 9.12
C LYS A 255 -12.53 -8.72 8.74
N GLY A 256 -12.29 -8.84 7.43
CA GLY A 256 -11.01 -9.24 6.84
C GLY A 256 -10.82 -10.74 6.64
N ALA A 257 -11.69 -11.58 7.21
CA ALA A 257 -11.73 -13.03 7.00
C ALA A 257 -13.13 -13.55 7.37
N ASP A 258 -13.41 -14.82 7.07
CA ASP A 258 -14.62 -15.49 7.56
C ASP A 258 -14.38 -16.04 8.98
N TRP A 259 -14.80 -15.27 9.99
CA TRP A 259 -14.62 -15.60 11.40
C TRP A 259 -15.66 -16.60 11.95
N GLY A 260 -16.45 -17.27 11.10
CA GLY A 260 -17.38 -18.32 11.54
C GLY A 260 -18.45 -17.80 12.51
N GLY A 261 -18.89 -16.55 12.34
CA GLY A 261 -19.90 -15.91 13.19
C GLY A 261 -19.38 -15.35 14.52
N LEU A 262 -18.07 -15.41 14.80
CA LEU A 262 -17.48 -14.73 15.94
C LEU A 262 -17.69 -13.21 15.84
N GLN A 263 -18.02 -12.61 16.99
CA GLN A 263 -18.20 -11.18 17.14
C GLN A 263 -17.25 -10.64 18.21
N VAL A 264 -17.09 -9.32 18.22
CA VAL A 264 -16.43 -8.59 19.30
C VAL A 264 -17.39 -7.60 19.95
N ILE A 265 -17.23 -7.35 21.26
CA ILE A 265 -18.12 -6.41 21.96
C ILE A 265 -17.96 -5.00 21.39
N ARG A 266 -16.73 -4.60 21.07
CA ARG A 266 -16.42 -3.27 20.53
C ARG A 266 -16.12 -3.35 19.04
N ASP A 267 -16.83 -2.53 18.28
CA ASP A 267 -16.55 -2.30 16.87
C ASP A 267 -15.20 -1.60 16.70
N LEU A 268 -14.32 -2.18 15.88
CA LEU A 268 -13.05 -1.55 15.53
C LEU A 268 -13.31 -0.38 14.59
N LYS A 269 -13.35 0.82 15.18
CA LYS A 269 -13.41 2.09 14.43
C LYS A 269 -12.07 2.51 13.81
N VAL A 270 -11.03 1.70 14.01
CA VAL A 270 -9.65 1.94 13.56
C VAL A 270 -9.20 0.81 12.62
N ASN A 271 -8.04 0.96 11.99
CA ASN A 271 -7.48 -0.07 11.10
C ASN A 271 -7.48 -1.45 11.78
N LEU A 272 -7.86 -2.49 11.04
CA LEU A 272 -7.93 -3.88 11.51
C LEU A 272 -6.59 -4.39 12.06
N PHE A 273 -5.50 -3.86 11.52
CA PHE A 273 -4.14 -4.28 11.83
C PHE A 273 -3.39 -3.16 12.56
N GLY A 274 -2.45 -3.51 13.43
CA GLY A 274 -1.64 -2.59 14.23
C GLY A 274 -0.30 -3.16 14.64
#